data_AF-A0A3N5MCW5-F1
#
_entry.id   AF-A0A3N5MCW5-F1
#
_cell.length_a   1.000
_cell.length_b   1.000
_cell.length_c   1.000
_cell.angle_alpha   90.00
_cell.angle_beta   90.00
_cell.angle_gamma   90.00
#
_symmetry.space_group_name_H-M   'P 1'
#
loop_
_entity.id
_entity.type
_entity.pdbx_description
1 polymer ?
#
loop_
_entity_poly.entity_id
_entity_poly.type
_entity_poly.pdbx_seq_one_letter_code
_entity_poly.pdbx_strand_id
1 'polypeptide(L)'
;PMIFEQQPELVYAVYISFIIANILMVPFGYLAIKASGTALRVPRNILMPAILMFCIVGSFAINNSLFDVGLMLAMGILGYFFENNGIPVAPIVLGMVLGPIVEQNFMVSMIKSEWDLTQFFIRPTAAVLGILTILTWAAPFIPTIVRRLRGGESAA
;
A
#
# COMPACT_ATOMS: atom_id res chain seq x y z
N PRO A 1 10.14 -29.30 12.79
CA PRO A 1 9.87 -30.01 11.52
C PRO A 1 11.17 -30.62 10.99
N MET A 2 11.12 -31.78 10.32
CA MET A 2 12.29 -32.63 10.02
C MET A 2 13.46 -31.92 9.32
N ILE A 3 13.25 -30.82 8.61
CA ILE A 3 14.33 -30.03 7.97
C ILE A 3 15.36 -29.51 8.96
N PHE A 4 14.95 -29.12 10.17
CA PHE A 4 15.88 -28.62 11.19
C PHE A 4 16.76 -29.72 11.78
N GLU A 5 16.33 -30.99 11.71
CA GLU A 5 17.06 -32.15 12.23
C GLU A 5 17.88 -32.85 11.13
N GLN A 6 17.36 -32.94 9.90
CA GLN A 6 18.01 -33.65 8.79
C GLN A 6 19.00 -32.79 8.00
N GLN A 7 18.80 -31.47 7.96
CA GLN A 7 19.66 -30.55 7.19
C GLN A 7 19.93 -29.23 7.95
N PRO A 8 20.49 -29.29 9.17
CA PRO A 8 20.74 -28.10 9.99
C PRO A 8 21.67 -27.09 9.31
N GLU A 9 22.64 -27.55 8.53
CA GLU A 9 23.61 -26.70 7.83
C GLU A 9 22.95 -25.74 6.83
N LEU A 10 21.95 -26.21 6.07
CA LEU A 10 21.22 -25.37 5.11
C LEU A 10 20.39 -24.31 5.83
N VAL A 11 19.75 -24.68 6.94
CA VAL A 11 18.96 -23.75 7.75
C VAL A 11 19.85 -22.66 8.33
N TYR A 12 21.01 -23.01 8.89
CA TYR A 12 21.97 -22.04 9.41
C TYR A 12 22.54 -21.14 8.31
N ALA A 13 22.85 -21.68 7.13
CA ALA A 13 23.32 -20.89 6.00
C ALA A 13 22.27 -19.86 5.53
N VAL A 14 20.99 -20.23 5.47
CA VAL A 14 19.88 -19.31 5.13
C VAL A 14 19.72 -18.23 6.22
N TYR A 15 19.79 -18.58 7.51
CA TYR A 15 19.69 -17.57 8.57
C TYR A 15 20.87 -16.61 8.57
N ILE A 16 22.10 -17.11 8.44
CA ILE A 16 23.32 -16.29 8.43
C ILE A 16 23.32 -15.38 7.20
N SER A 17 22.99 -15.91 6.01
CA SER A 17 22.88 -15.09 4.79
C SER A 17 21.78 -14.03 4.91
N PHE A 18 20.64 -14.35 5.52
CA PHE A 18 19.57 -13.38 5.75
C PHE A 18 20.01 -12.25 6.70
N ILE A 19 20.74 -12.58 7.78
CA ILE A 19 21.29 -11.59 8.71
C ILE A 19 22.31 -10.71 7.99
N ILE A 20 23.25 -11.31 7.26
CA ILE A 20 24.27 -10.57 6.49
C ILE A 20 23.61 -9.68 5.44
N ALA A 21 22.61 -10.18 4.71
CA ALA A 21 21.88 -9.41 3.71
C ALA A 21 21.17 -8.20 4.33
N ASN A 22 20.52 -8.36 5.49
CA ASN A 22 19.89 -7.23 6.19
C ASN A 22 20.91 -6.20 6.68
N ILE A 23 22.06 -6.65 7.19
CA ILE A 23 23.15 -5.74 7.60
C ILE A 23 23.68 -4.97 6.38
N LEU A 24 23.89 -5.65 5.24
CA LEU A 24 24.34 -5.03 3.99
C LEU A 24 23.28 -4.15 3.34
N MET A 25 21.99 -4.42 3.57
CA MET A 25 20.89 -3.61 3.04
C MET A 25 20.97 -2.16 3.52
N VAL A 26 21.47 -1.91 4.74
CA VAL A 26 21.59 -0.55 5.31
C VAL A 26 22.56 0.35 4.51
N PRO A 27 23.85 0.00 4.32
CA PRO A 27 24.77 0.82 3.55
C PRO A 27 24.40 0.89 2.07
N PHE A 28 23.91 -0.19 1.48
CA PHE A 28 23.43 -0.19 0.09
C PHE A 28 22.21 0.71 -0.10
N GLY A 29 21.23 0.63 0.82
CA GLY A 29 20.06 1.50 0.83
C GLY A 29 20.45 2.97 0.96
N TYR A 30 21.37 3.29 1.87
CA TYR A 30 21.87 4.66 2.03
C TYR A 30 22.57 5.17 0.76
N LEU A 31 23.43 4.36 0.15
CA LEU A 31 24.11 4.71 -1.10
C LEU A 31 23.10 4.92 -2.24
N ALA A 32 22.11 4.05 -2.35
CA ALA A 32 21.05 4.15 -3.34
C ALA A 32 20.22 5.43 -3.16
N ILE A 33 19.81 5.76 -1.93
CA ILE A 33 19.09 7.02 -1.62
C ILE A 33 19.95 8.23 -2.02
N LYS A 34 21.24 8.21 -1.68
CA LYS A 34 22.17 9.29 -2.04
C LYS A 34 22.33 9.44 -3.56
N ALA A 35 22.42 8.34 -4.29
CA ALA A 35 22.52 8.33 -5.75
C ALA A 35 21.22 8.81 -6.41
N SER A 36 20.06 8.33 -5.94
CA SER A 36 18.74 8.71 -6.42
C SER A 36 18.38 10.17 -6.13
N GLY A 37 18.97 10.78 -5.08
CA GLY A 37 18.78 12.20 -4.78
C GLY A 37 19.13 13.14 -5.93
N THR A 38 20.04 12.75 -6.83
CA THR A 38 20.37 13.52 -8.04
C THR A 38 19.21 13.53 -9.04
N ALA A 39 18.46 12.44 -9.17
CA ALA A 39 17.31 12.38 -10.08
C ALA A 39 16.18 13.35 -9.65
N LEU A 40 16.03 13.58 -8.34
CA LEU A 40 15.05 14.55 -7.80
C LEU A 40 15.46 16.02 -8.00
N ARG A 41 16.73 16.31 -8.34
CA ARG A 41 17.21 17.68 -8.60
C ARG A 41 16.91 18.18 -10.00
N VAL A 42 16.38 17.32 -10.88
CA VAL A 42 16.00 17.71 -12.25
C VAL A 42 14.85 18.73 -12.19
N PRO A 43 14.90 19.84 -12.93
CA PRO A 43 13.87 20.86 -12.89
C PRO A 43 12.51 20.28 -13.29
N ARG A 44 11.47 20.65 -12.53
CA ARG A 44 10.10 20.13 -12.70
C ARG A 44 9.56 20.30 -14.12
N ASN A 45 9.95 21.37 -14.82
CA ASN A 45 9.55 21.62 -16.21
C ASN A 45 9.99 20.53 -17.20
N ILE A 46 11.08 19.81 -16.92
CA ILE A 46 11.58 18.71 -17.77
C ILE A 46 11.12 17.36 -17.19
N LEU A 47 11.06 17.25 -15.87
CA LEU A 47 10.69 16.02 -15.19
C LEU A 47 9.23 15.61 -15.50
N MET A 48 8.30 16.55 -15.46
CA MET A 48 6.87 16.29 -15.72
C MET A 48 6.62 15.71 -17.13
N PRO A 49 7.08 16.33 -18.24
CA PRO A 49 6.87 15.77 -19.58
C PRO A 49 7.62 14.45 -19.79
N ALA A 50 8.79 14.27 -19.16
CA ALA A 50 9.50 12.99 -19.20
C ALA A 50 8.68 11.86 -18.53
N ILE A 51 8.13 12.12 -17.33
CA ILE A 51 7.24 11.17 -16.64
C ILE A 51 6.03 10.83 -17.51
N LEU A 52 5.40 11.83 -18.12
CA LEU A 52 4.25 11.60 -19.01
C LEU A 52 4.61 10.70 -20.21
N MET A 53 5.75 10.95 -20.87
CA MET A 53 6.24 10.05 -21.93
C MET A 53 6.45 8.63 -21.42
N PHE A 54 7.12 8.46 -20.28
CA PHE A 54 7.34 7.13 -19.69
C PHE A 54 6.03 6.43 -19.33
N CYS A 55 5.02 7.15 -18.83
CA CYS A 55 3.72 6.57 -18.53
C CYS A 55 2.96 6.15 -19.80
N ILE A 56 3.04 6.93 -20.88
CA ILE A 56 2.43 6.57 -22.18
C ILE A 56 3.09 5.31 -22.74
N VAL A 57 4.42 5.26 -22.76
CA VAL A 57 5.18 4.08 -23.23
C VAL A 57 4.91 2.88 -22.32
N GLY A 58 4.88 3.07 -21.01
CA GLY A 58 4.62 2.02 -20.03
C GLY A 58 3.22 1.43 -20.16
N SER A 59 2.19 2.27 -20.31
CA SER A 59 0.81 1.81 -20.51
C SER A 59 0.69 1.00 -21.81
N PHE A 60 1.30 1.49 -22.89
CA PHE A 60 1.31 0.78 -24.16
C PHE A 60 2.09 -0.54 -24.11
N ALA A 61 3.16 -0.63 -23.30
CA ALA A 61 4.01 -1.82 -23.23
C ALA A 61 3.34 -3.04 -22.58
N ILE A 62 2.30 -2.86 -21.73
CA ILE A 62 1.66 -3.97 -21.00
C ILE A 62 0.76 -4.79 -21.93
N ASN A 63 -0.18 -4.14 -22.62
CA ASN A 63 -1.19 -4.83 -23.46
C ASN A 63 -1.13 -4.44 -24.94
N ASN A 64 -0.16 -3.64 -25.38
CA ASN A 64 -0.04 -3.14 -26.76
C ASN A 64 -1.32 -2.46 -27.29
N SER A 65 -2.08 -1.83 -26.39
CA SER A 65 -3.40 -1.28 -26.67
C SER A 65 -3.38 0.25 -26.56
N LEU A 66 -3.90 0.94 -27.59
CA LEU A 66 -4.11 2.38 -27.56
C LEU A 66 -5.25 2.78 -26.59
N PHE A 67 -6.15 1.85 -26.29
CA PHE A 67 -7.21 2.08 -25.31
C PHE A 67 -6.63 2.30 -23.90
N ASP A 68 -5.61 1.53 -23.52
CA ASP A 68 -4.96 1.65 -22.21
C ASP A 68 -4.21 2.98 -22.06
N VAL A 69 -3.67 3.51 -23.17
CA VAL A 69 -3.09 4.85 -23.21
C VAL A 69 -4.17 5.92 -23.02
N GLY A 70 -5.31 5.77 -23.71
CA GLY A 70 -6.47 6.66 -23.54
C GLY A 70 -7.02 6.64 -22.11
N LEU A 71 -7.14 5.46 -21.52
CA LEU A 71 -7.56 5.29 -20.13
C LEU A 71 -6.55 5.92 -19.15
N MET A 72 -5.25 5.73 -19.38
CA MET A 72 -4.19 6.35 -18.59
C MET A 72 -4.29 7.88 -18.62
N LEU A 73 -4.50 8.49 -19.79
CA LEU A 73 -4.69 9.93 -19.90
C LEU A 73 -5.98 10.41 -19.20
N ALA A 74 -7.09 9.69 -19.38
CA ALA A 74 -8.35 10.00 -18.70
C ALA A 74 -8.22 9.93 -17.17
N MET A 75 -7.54 8.91 -16.64
CA MET A 75 -7.25 8.78 -15.22
C MET A 75 -6.29 9.87 -14.72
N GLY A 76 -5.32 10.30 -15.53
CA GLY A 76 -4.46 11.44 -15.22
C GLY A 76 -5.23 12.75 -15.08
N ILE A 77 -6.20 13.00 -15.97
CA ILE A 77 -7.09 14.17 -15.89
C ILE A 77 -8.00 14.10 -14.66
N LEU A 78 -8.55 12.92 -14.34
CA LEU A 78 -9.31 12.72 -13.11
C LEU A 78 -8.45 12.96 -11.86
N GLY A 79 -7.19 12.50 -11.88
CA GLY A 79 -6.22 12.77 -10.82
C GLY A 79 -5.98 14.28 -10.63
N TYR A 80 -5.84 15.04 -11.71
CA TYR A 80 -5.75 16.50 -11.65
C TYR A 80 -7.00 17.14 -11.02
N PHE A 81 -8.20 16.63 -11.35
CA PHE A 81 -9.43 17.11 -10.74
C PHE A 81 -9.47 16.81 -9.23
N PHE A 82 -9.06 15.62 -8.80
CA PHE A 82 -8.97 15.27 -7.38
C PHE A 82 -7.99 16.16 -6.63
N GLU A 83 -6.81 16.42 -7.20
CA GLU A 83 -5.82 17.31 -6.60
C GLU A 83 -6.36 18.75 -6.47
N ASN A 84 -7.08 19.25 -7.48
CA ASN A 84 -7.72 20.58 -7.43
C ASN A 84 -8.85 20.68 -6.38
N ASN A 85 -9.52 19.57 -6.07
CA ASN A 85 -10.55 19.52 -5.01
C ASN A 85 -9.97 19.21 -3.62
N GLY A 86 -8.64 19.15 -3.47
CA GLY A 86 -7.98 18.82 -2.21
C GLY A 86 -8.12 17.35 -1.79
N ILE A 87 -8.52 16.47 -2.71
CA ILE A 87 -8.57 15.03 -2.49
C ILE A 87 -7.17 14.46 -2.75
N PRO A 88 -6.54 13.83 -1.75
CA PRO A 88 -5.20 13.29 -1.93
C PRO A 88 -5.23 12.09 -2.86
N VAL A 89 -4.52 12.18 -3.99
CA VAL A 89 -4.45 11.10 -5.00
C VAL A 89 -3.64 9.89 -4.50
N ALA A 90 -2.63 10.12 -3.64
CA ALA A 90 -1.76 9.05 -3.14
C ALA A 90 -2.51 7.92 -2.39
N PRO A 91 -3.43 8.18 -1.45
CA PRO A 91 -4.28 7.16 -0.83
C PRO A 91 -5.16 6.39 -1.82
N ILE A 92 -5.64 7.04 -2.89
CA ILE A 92 -6.48 6.38 -3.90
C ILE A 92 -5.66 5.32 -4.64
N VAL A 93 -4.47 5.68 -5.09
CA VAL A 93 -3.55 4.76 -5.77
C VAL A 93 -3.14 3.63 -4.82
N LEU A 94 -2.84 3.94 -3.57
CA LEU A 94 -2.51 2.94 -2.56
C LEU A 94 -3.67 1.95 -2.34
N GLY A 95 -4.91 2.45 -2.25
CA GLY A 95 -6.10 1.61 -2.14
C GLY A 95 -6.31 0.71 -3.36
N MET A 96 -6.07 1.21 -4.56
CA MET A 96 -6.15 0.43 -5.81
C MET A 96 -5.13 -0.72 -5.83
N VAL A 97 -3.90 -0.49 -5.35
CA VAL A 97 -2.86 -1.53 -5.29
C VAL A 97 -3.12 -2.53 -4.16
N LEU A 98 -3.58 -2.05 -3.00
CA LEU A 98 -3.82 -2.91 -1.84
C LEU A 98 -5.12 -3.71 -1.95
N GLY A 99 -6.13 -3.22 -2.67
CA GLY A 99 -7.43 -3.86 -2.81
C GLY A 99 -7.34 -5.34 -3.24
N PRO A 100 -6.70 -5.65 -4.39
CA PRO A 100 -6.54 -7.03 -4.86
C PRO A 100 -5.77 -7.92 -3.88
N ILE A 101 -4.77 -7.36 -3.19
CA ILE A 101 -4.00 -8.09 -2.18
C ILE A 101 -4.90 -8.46 -1.00
N VAL A 102 -5.71 -7.52 -0.52
CA VAL A 102 -6.67 -7.77 0.56
C VAL A 102 -7.72 -8.77 0.14
N GLU A 103 -8.30 -8.61 -1.05
CA GLU A 103 -9.31 -9.52 -1.60
C GLU A 103 -8.76 -10.94 -1.77
N GLN A 104 -7.57 -11.09 -2.33
CA GLN A 104 -6.94 -12.40 -2.50
C GLN A 104 -6.65 -13.06 -1.15
N ASN A 105 -6.09 -12.32 -0.18
CA ASN A 105 -5.83 -12.87 1.15
C ASN A 105 -7.13 -13.21 1.89
N PHE A 106 -8.19 -12.42 1.70
CA PHE A 106 -9.52 -12.70 2.23
C PHE A 106 -10.11 -13.97 1.62
N MET A 107 -10.07 -14.12 0.30
CA MET A 107 -10.53 -15.33 -0.39
C MET A 107 -9.75 -16.57 0.06
N VAL A 108 -8.42 -16.50 0.12
CA VAL A 108 -7.58 -17.61 0.62
C VAL A 108 -7.97 -18.00 2.04
N SER A 109 -8.22 -17.01 2.91
CA SER A 109 -8.64 -17.25 4.29
C SER A 109 -10.05 -17.85 4.38
N MET A 110 -10.99 -17.40 3.55
CA MET A 110 -12.36 -17.91 3.47
C MET A 110 -12.40 -19.34 2.95
N ILE A 111 -11.63 -19.67 1.91
CA ILE A 111 -11.51 -21.04 1.39
C ILE A 111 -10.92 -21.96 2.46
N LYS A 112 -9.88 -21.51 3.18
CA LYS A 112 -9.27 -22.28 4.27
C LYS A 112 -10.20 -22.48 5.48
N SER A 113 -11.18 -21.58 5.65
CA SER A 113 -12.14 -21.62 6.75
C SER A 113 -13.47 -22.27 6.33
N GLU A 114 -13.53 -22.93 5.17
CA GLU A 114 -14.75 -23.56 4.62
C GLU A 114 -15.96 -22.61 4.55
N TRP A 115 -15.71 -21.34 4.20
CA TRP A 115 -16.72 -20.27 4.17
C TRP A 115 -17.36 -19.90 5.52
N ASP A 116 -16.82 -20.42 6.63
CA ASP A 116 -17.26 -20.08 7.96
C ASP A 116 -16.61 -18.78 8.45
N LEU A 117 -17.39 -17.69 8.40
CA LEU A 117 -17.02 -16.37 8.90
C LEU A 117 -16.78 -16.35 10.42
N THR A 118 -17.30 -17.33 11.18
CA THR A 118 -17.11 -17.40 12.63
C THR A 118 -15.66 -17.75 13.02
N GLN A 119 -14.90 -18.38 12.11
CA GLN A 119 -13.47 -18.67 12.32
C GLN A 119 -12.61 -17.42 12.49
N PHE A 120 -13.03 -16.27 11.96
CA PHE A 120 -12.36 -14.98 12.19
C PHE A 120 -12.52 -14.47 13.63
N PHE A 121 -13.61 -14.82 14.30
CA PHE A 121 -13.87 -14.45 15.70
C PHE A 121 -13.33 -15.50 16.69
N ILE A 122 -13.26 -16.76 16.28
CA ILE A 122 -12.68 -17.85 17.07
C ILE A 122 -11.16 -17.71 17.17
N ARG A 123 -10.50 -17.16 16.13
CA ARG A 123 -9.06 -16.87 16.17
C ARG A 123 -8.80 -15.56 16.94
N PRO A 124 -8.18 -15.61 18.13
CA PRO A 124 -8.02 -14.43 18.99
C PRO A 124 -7.19 -13.33 18.32
N THR A 125 -6.21 -13.69 17.48
CA THR A 125 -5.41 -12.71 16.72
C THR A 125 -6.19 -11.98 15.65
N ALA A 126 -7.07 -12.68 14.93
CA ALA A 126 -7.92 -12.09 13.89
C ALA A 126 -8.98 -11.18 14.52
N ALA A 127 -9.60 -11.60 15.64
CA ALA A 127 -10.56 -10.80 16.38
C ALA A 127 -9.94 -9.49 16.91
N VAL A 128 -8.75 -9.56 17.53
CA VAL A 128 -8.05 -8.36 18.04
C VAL A 128 -7.70 -7.41 16.90
N LEU A 129 -7.13 -7.91 15.80
CA LEU A 129 -6.79 -7.07 14.64
C LEU A 129 -8.03 -6.47 13.97
N GLY A 130 -9.14 -7.21 13.89
CA GLY A 130 -10.41 -6.73 13.37
C GLY A 130 -10.98 -5.59 14.21
N ILE A 131 -11.00 -5.75 15.54
CA ILE A 131 -11.44 -4.70 16.47
C ILE A 131 -10.54 -3.46 16.34
N LEU A 132 -9.21 -3.62 16.28
CA LEU A 132 -8.28 -2.51 16.09
C LEU A 132 -8.48 -1.79 14.76
N THR A 133 -8.79 -2.53 13.69
CA THR A 133 -9.06 -1.95 12.37
C THR A 133 -10.33 -1.10 12.42
N ILE A 134 -11.42 -1.62 13.01
CA ILE A 134 -12.68 -0.89 13.17
C ILE A 134 -12.47 0.36 14.04
N LEU A 135 -11.72 0.24 15.15
CA LEU A 135 -11.38 1.37 16.02
C LEU A 135 -10.58 2.45 15.28
N THR A 136 -9.58 2.05 14.48
CA THR A 136 -8.74 2.99 13.73
C THR A 136 -9.53 3.69 12.63
N TRP A 137 -10.45 2.96 11.97
CA TRP A 137 -11.34 3.53 10.97
C TRP A 137 -12.39 4.47 11.59
N ALA A 138 -12.87 4.17 12.80
CA ALA A 138 -13.81 5.01 13.54
C ALA A 138 -13.13 6.21 14.24
N ALA A 139 -11.82 6.15 14.52
CA ALA A 139 -11.04 7.21 15.16
C ALA A 139 -11.24 8.62 14.54
N PRO A 140 -11.22 8.82 13.20
CA PRO A 140 -11.48 10.13 12.60
C PRO A 140 -12.93 10.61 12.73
N PHE A 141 -13.91 9.73 12.98
CA PHE A 141 -15.33 10.09 13.13
C PHE A 141 -15.70 10.54 14.55
N ILE A 142 -14.98 10.04 15.57
CA ILE A 142 -15.21 10.39 16.99
C ILE A 142 -15.09 11.90 17.28
N PRO A 143 -14.03 12.63 16.84
CA PRO A 143 -13.93 14.08 17.13
C PRO A 143 -14.99 14.91 16.40
N THR A 144 -15.51 14.45 15.26
CA THR A 144 -16.56 15.13 14.49
C THR A 144 -17.92 15.03 15.20
N ILE A 145 -18.22 13.89 15.82
CA ILE A 145 -19.44 13.68 16.63
C ILE A 145 -19.34 14.43 17.97
N VAL A 146 -18.18 14.39 18.63
CA VAL A 146 -17.97 15.09 19.91
C VAL A 146 -17.99 16.62 19.76
N ARG A 147 -17.48 17.17 18.65
CA ARG A 147 -17.61 18.61 18.33
C ARG A 147 -19.05 19.03 18.06
N ARG A 148 -19.86 18.18 17.43
CA ARG A 148 -21.29 18.47 17.20
C ARG A 148 -22.10 18.46 18.50
N LEU A 149 -21.74 17.65 19.48
CA LEU A 149 -22.40 17.63 20.80
C LEU A 149 -21.97 18.80 21.71
N ARG A 150 -20.70 19.24 21.64
CA ARG A 150 -20.20 20.39 22.42
C ARG A 150 -20.52 21.77 21.82
N GLY A 151 -20.94 21.85 20.57
CA GLY A 151 -21.36 23.11 19.91
C GLY A 151 -22.80 23.54 20.22
N GLY A 152 -23.57 22.75 20.99
CA GLY A 152 -24.96 23.04 21.36
C GLY A 152 -25.15 23.79 22.68
N GLU A 153 -24.09 24.06 23.45
CA GLU A 153 -24.17 24.68 24.79
C GLU A 153 -23.85 26.19 24.80
N SER A 154 -23.63 26.84 23.66
CA SER A 154 -23.33 28.28 23.59
C SER A 154 -24.48 29.14 23.03
N ALA A 155 -25.73 28.73 23.24
CA ALA A 155 -26.92 29.49 22.84
C ALA A 155 -28.07 29.37 23.86
N ALA A 156 -27.77 29.57 25.15
CA ALA A 156 -28.78 29.81 26.18
C ALA A 156 -28.29 30.92 27.13
#